data_AF-A9QMT5-F1
#
_entry.id   AF-A9QMT5-F1
#
_cell.length_a   1.000
_cell.length_b   1.000
_cell.length_c   1.000
_cell.angle_alpha   90.00
_cell.angle_beta   90.00
_cell.angle_gamma   90.00
#
_symmetry.space_group_name_H-M   'P 1'
#
loop_
_entity.id
_entity.type
_entity.pdbx_description
1 polymer ?
#
loop_
_entity_poly.entity_id
_entity_poly.type
_entity_poly.pdbx_seq_one_letter_code
_entity_poly.pdbx_strand_id
1 'polypeptide(L)'
;SLGEPATQMTLNTFHYAGVSAKNVTLGVPRLKEIINVSKQLKTPSLTVYLTGAATKDADRAKDVLCKLEHTTLRKVTSNTAIYYDPNPQSTCIEEDEDWVSIFYEMPDFDPSRSSPWLLRVELDRKRMVDKKLTMEQIADKVHSGFGDDLNVIYTDDNADKLVFRLRITNQDDKSSESEEQVDKMEDDVFLRCIESNMLSELTLQGIQQISKVYMHKPSTDDKKKIEIAPDGSFKSKAEW
;
A
#
# COMPACT_ATOMS: atom_id res chain seq x y z
N SER A 1 42.15 13.60 -15.60
CA SER A 1 41.54 14.78 -14.94
C SER A 1 40.07 14.47 -14.67
N LEU A 2 39.59 14.57 -13.42
CA LEU A 2 38.19 14.30 -13.04
C LEU A 2 37.46 15.55 -12.51
N GLY A 3 38.21 16.57 -12.06
CA GLY A 3 37.64 17.74 -11.39
C GLY A 3 36.93 18.73 -12.32
N GLU A 4 37.54 19.06 -13.45
CA GLU A 4 36.96 19.95 -14.47
C GLU A 4 35.67 19.40 -15.12
N PRO A 5 35.59 18.12 -15.56
CA PRO A 5 34.34 17.59 -16.09
C PRO A 5 33.23 17.49 -15.02
N ALA A 6 33.57 17.36 -13.73
CA ALA A 6 32.57 17.29 -12.66
C ALA A 6 31.83 18.62 -12.42
N THR A 7 32.53 19.76 -12.52
CA THR A 7 31.90 21.08 -12.41
C THR A 7 30.99 21.36 -13.61
N GLN A 8 31.42 20.98 -14.82
CA GLN A 8 30.60 21.06 -16.04
C GLN A 8 29.35 20.17 -15.97
N MET A 9 29.47 18.93 -15.49
CA MET A 9 28.31 18.03 -15.32
C MET A 9 27.29 18.55 -14.31
N THR A 10 27.74 19.24 -13.26
CA THR A 10 26.84 19.83 -12.26
C THR A 10 26.03 20.97 -12.88
N LEU A 11 26.68 21.78 -13.72
CA LEU A 11 26.03 22.88 -14.45
C LEU A 11 25.03 22.35 -15.49
N ASN A 12 25.35 21.24 -16.17
CA ASN A 12 24.49 20.60 -17.18
C ASN A 12 23.30 19.81 -16.62
N THR A 13 23.29 19.50 -15.32
CA THR A 13 22.22 18.72 -14.67
C THR A 13 20.86 19.41 -14.76
N PHE A 14 20.82 20.75 -14.82
CA PHE A 14 19.58 21.53 -14.94
C PHE A 14 18.95 21.50 -16.33
N HIS A 15 19.69 21.10 -17.37
CA HIS A 15 19.23 21.08 -18.76
C HIS A 15 18.90 19.67 -19.28
N TYR A 16 18.94 18.63 -18.44
CA TYR A 16 18.50 17.28 -18.80
C TYR A 16 16.95 17.20 -18.81
N ALA A 17 16.32 18.05 -19.63
CA ALA A 17 14.89 18.07 -19.89
C ALA A 17 14.55 16.88 -20.79
N GLY A 18 13.85 15.87 -20.24
CA GLY A 18 13.38 14.75 -21.05
C GLY A 18 12.96 13.49 -20.29
N VAL A 19 13.28 13.35 -19.00
CA VAL A 19 12.88 12.19 -18.19
C VAL A 19 12.07 12.65 -16.98
N SER A 20 10.87 13.15 -17.26
CA SER A 20 10.07 14.00 -16.35
C SER A 20 9.45 13.31 -15.12
N ALA A 21 9.86 12.08 -14.76
CA ALA A 21 9.24 11.35 -13.65
C ALA A 21 10.18 10.99 -12.49
N LYS A 22 11.50 11.13 -12.63
CA LYS A 22 12.48 10.69 -11.62
C LYS A 22 13.44 11.82 -11.25
N ASN A 23 13.32 12.34 -10.02
CA ASN A 23 14.32 13.22 -9.42
C ASN A 23 15.55 12.39 -9.05
N VAL A 24 16.59 12.42 -9.88
CA VAL A 24 17.86 11.71 -9.64
C VAL A 24 18.94 12.71 -9.23
N THR A 25 19.72 12.39 -8.20
CA THR A 25 20.90 13.17 -7.80
C THR A 25 21.99 13.02 -8.86
N LEU A 26 22.40 14.12 -9.50
CA LEU A 26 23.44 14.17 -10.52
C LEU A 26 24.52 15.21 -10.16
N GLY A 27 25.63 15.24 -10.91
CA GLY A 27 26.73 16.19 -10.70
C GLY A 27 27.56 15.94 -9.44
N VAL A 28 28.13 17.02 -8.88
CA VAL A 28 29.01 17.00 -7.70
C VAL A 28 28.38 16.34 -6.47
N PRO A 29 27.09 16.55 -6.13
CA PRO A 29 26.45 15.83 -5.02
C PRO A 29 26.53 14.31 -5.16
N ARG A 30 26.30 13.78 -6.38
CA ARG A 30 26.40 12.35 -6.66
C ARG A 30 27.85 11.86 -6.62
N LEU A 31 28.78 12.66 -7.13
CA LEU A 31 30.21 12.35 -7.08
C LEU A 31 30.70 12.22 -5.63
N LYS A 32 30.27 13.14 -4.74
CA LYS A 32 30.60 13.10 -3.31
C LYS A 32 30.06 11.82 -2.62
N GLU A 33 28.84 11.41 -2.96
CA GLU A 33 28.28 10.15 -2.44
C GLU A 33 29.11 8.93 -2.84
N ILE A 34 29.57 8.88 -4.11
CA ILE A 34 30.35 7.78 -4.67
C ILE A 34 31.75 7.72 -4.05
N ILE A 35 32.47 8.86 -4.01
CA ILE A 35 33.84 8.91 -3.47
C ILE A 35 33.87 8.50 -1.99
N ASN A 36 32.87 8.94 -1.22
CA ASN A 36 32.80 8.64 0.20
C ASN A 36 32.16 7.28 0.53
N VAL A 37 31.71 6.52 -0.48
CA VAL A 37 30.99 5.24 -0.30
C VAL A 37 29.85 5.38 0.73
N SER A 38 29.01 6.39 0.52
CA SER A 38 27.96 6.75 1.49
C SER A 38 26.93 5.63 1.64
N LYS A 39 26.63 5.22 2.89
CA LYS A 39 25.64 4.17 3.17
C LYS A 39 24.20 4.60 2.84
N GLN A 40 23.88 5.89 3.02
CA GLN A 40 22.57 6.47 2.74
C GLN A 40 22.68 7.40 1.53
N LEU A 41 22.16 6.94 0.39
CA LEU A 41 22.08 7.74 -0.84
C LEU A 41 20.84 8.63 -0.78
N LYS A 42 20.92 9.87 -1.31
CA LYS A 42 19.75 10.77 -1.32
C LYS A 42 18.64 10.29 -2.25
N THR A 43 19.00 9.75 -3.40
CA THR A 43 18.06 9.23 -4.40
C THR A 43 18.47 7.82 -4.82
N PRO A 44 18.27 6.80 -3.96
CA PRO A 44 18.54 5.42 -4.34
C PRO A 44 17.61 5.03 -5.48
N SER A 45 18.14 4.35 -6.49
CA SER A 45 17.35 3.86 -7.62
C SER A 45 17.85 2.50 -8.07
N LEU A 46 16.92 1.68 -8.52
CA LEU A 46 17.16 0.35 -9.05
C LEU A 46 16.39 0.20 -10.35
N THR A 47 17.02 -0.40 -11.36
CA THR A 47 16.36 -0.82 -12.60
C THR A 47 16.17 -2.33 -12.53
N VAL A 48 14.92 -2.77 -12.62
CA VAL A 48 14.55 -4.19 -12.62
C VAL A 48 14.08 -4.54 -14.03
N TYR A 49 14.72 -5.53 -14.65
CA TYR A 49 14.31 -6.05 -15.95
C TYR A 49 13.33 -7.21 -15.76
N LEU A 50 12.27 -7.23 -16.56
CA LEU A 50 11.27 -8.29 -16.53
C LEU A 50 11.73 -9.50 -17.35
N THR A 51 11.12 -10.65 -17.11
CA THR A 51 11.36 -11.89 -17.86
C THR A 51 10.03 -12.49 -18.33
N GLY A 52 10.10 -13.42 -19.29
CA GLY A 52 8.92 -14.11 -19.79
C GLY A 52 7.91 -13.17 -20.45
N ALA A 53 6.61 -13.45 -20.25
CA ALA A 53 5.52 -12.72 -20.88
C ALA A 53 5.42 -11.24 -20.44
N ALA A 54 5.84 -10.92 -19.21
CA ALA A 54 5.77 -9.57 -18.66
C ALA A 54 6.68 -8.56 -19.40
N THR A 55 7.68 -9.04 -20.15
CA THR A 55 8.56 -8.16 -20.96
C THR A 55 7.84 -7.41 -22.07
N LYS A 56 6.77 -7.99 -22.62
CA LYS A 56 6.03 -7.43 -23.78
C LYS A 56 4.64 -6.94 -23.41
N ASP A 57 4.08 -7.51 -22.36
CA ASP A 57 2.70 -7.32 -21.92
C ASP A 57 2.64 -6.28 -20.79
N ALA A 58 2.01 -5.15 -21.06
CA ALA A 58 1.91 -4.04 -20.12
C ALA A 58 1.09 -4.41 -18.88
N ASP A 59 0.05 -5.23 -19.02
CA ASP A 59 -0.82 -5.60 -17.90
C ASP A 59 -0.10 -6.54 -16.93
N ARG A 60 0.68 -7.49 -17.47
CA ARG A 60 1.56 -8.35 -16.67
C ARG A 60 2.74 -7.60 -16.05
N ALA A 61 3.28 -6.61 -16.75
CA ALA A 61 4.29 -5.73 -16.17
C ALA A 61 3.71 -4.91 -14.99
N LYS A 62 2.44 -4.47 -15.12
CA LYS A 62 1.72 -3.80 -14.02
C LYS A 62 1.52 -4.72 -12.82
N ASP A 63 1.27 -6.03 -13.02
CA ASP A 63 1.20 -7.00 -11.91
C ASP A 63 2.51 -7.06 -11.10
N VAL A 64 3.66 -7.05 -11.80
CA VAL A 64 4.97 -7.02 -11.14
C VAL A 64 5.18 -5.69 -10.42
N LEU A 65 4.77 -4.57 -11.03
CA LEU A 65 4.84 -3.25 -10.40
C LEU A 65 4.07 -3.22 -9.06
N CYS A 66 2.83 -3.71 -9.05
CA CYS A 66 1.99 -3.76 -7.84
C CYS A 66 2.66 -4.57 -6.72
N LYS A 67 3.28 -5.71 -7.07
CA LYS A 67 3.99 -6.58 -6.12
C LYS A 67 5.30 -6.01 -5.57
N LEU A 68 5.93 -5.07 -6.26
CA LEU A 68 7.17 -4.44 -5.82
C LEU A 68 6.92 -3.17 -5.01
N GLU A 69 5.97 -2.34 -5.42
CA GLU A 69 5.72 -1.06 -4.78
C GLU A 69 5.04 -1.24 -3.42
N HIS A 70 5.69 -0.75 -2.36
CA HIS A 70 5.14 -0.77 -1.02
C HIS A 70 3.82 -0.02 -0.95
N THR A 71 2.74 -0.75 -0.67
CA THR A 71 1.40 -0.20 -0.56
C THR A 71 0.86 -0.50 0.83
N THR A 72 0.70 0.53 1.64
CA THR A 72 0.05 0.46 2.95
C THR A 72 -1.43 0.80 2.85
N LEU A 73 -2.21 0.48 3.89
CA LEU A 73 -3.64 0.82 3.93
C LEU A 73 -3.87 2.33 3.77
N ARG A 74 -3.01 3.17 4.37
CA ARG A 74 -3.05 4.64 4.19
C ARG A 74 -3.01 5.08 2.73
N LYS A 75 -2.28 4.38 1.86
CA LYS A 75 -2.21 4.76 0.45
C LYS A 75 -3.54 4.53 -0.26
N VAL A 76 -4.37 3.57 0.16
CA VAL A 76 -5.65 3.26 -0.50
C VAL A 76 -6.88 3.80 0.23
N THR A 77 -6.71 4.30 1.46
CA THR A 77 -7.79 4.91 2.25
C THR A 77 -8.14 6.30 1.75
N SER A 78 -9.43 6.59 1.57
CA SER A 78 -9.96 7.92 1.29
C SER A 78 -10.30 8.68 2.57
N ASN A 79 -10.97 8.01 3.52
CA ASN A 79 -11.45 8.61 4.77
C ASN A 79 -11.45 7.60 5.92
N THR A 80 -11.23 8.07 7.14
CA THR A 80 -11.41 7.30 8.38
C THR A 80 -12.22 8.12 9.38
N ALA A 81 -13.16 7.48 10.05
CA ALA A 81 -13.97 8.11 11.08
C ALA A 81 -14.35 7.10 12.16
N ILE A 82 -14.35 7.57 13.40
CA ILE A 82 -14.80 6.80 14.56
C ILE A 82 -16.21 7.28 14.92
N TYR A 83 -17.15 6.34 14.94
CA TYR A 83 -18.54 6.58 15.29
C TYR A 83 -18.88 5.88 16.60
N TYR A 84 -19.73 6.50 17.39
CA TYR A 84 -20.44 5.81 18.45
C TYR A 84 -21.69 5.18 17.85
N ASP A 85 -21.70 3.86 17.71
CA ASP A 85 -22.77 3.10 17.08
C ASP A 85 -23.15 1.89 17.98
N PRO A 86 -24.06 2.08 18.95
CA PRO A 86 -24.25 1.15 20.05
C PRO A 86 -24.87 -0.20 19.65
N ASN A 87 -25.62 -0.25 18.55
CA ASN A 87 -26.21 -1.49 18.05
C ASN A 87 -25.49 -1.93 16.76
N PRO A 88 -24.71 -3.01 16.78
CA PRO A 88 -24.03 -3.52 15.59
C PRO A 88 -24.98 -3.87 14.43
N GLN A 89 -26.21 -4.32 14.74
CA GLN A 89 -27.19 -4.77 13.75
C GLN A 89 -28.00 -3.61 13.16
N SER A 90 -28.09 -2.48 13.86
CA SER A 90 -28.89 -1.32 13.47
C SER A 90 -28.01 -0.08 13.60
N THR A 91 -27.35 0.28 12.50
CA THR A 91 -26.37 1.37 12.50
C THR A 91 -27.01 2.75 12.44
N CYS A 92 -26.36 3.74 13.04
CA CYS A 92 -26.73 5.15 12.90
C CYS A 92 -26.25 5.79 11.57
N ILE A 93 -25.54 5.04 10.73
CA ILE A 93 -25.01 5.49 9.44
C ILE A 93 -25.97 5.07 8.33
N GLU A 94 -26.82 5.99 7.88
CA GLU A 94 -27.89 5.72 6.89
C GLU A 94 -27.36 5.06 5.60
N GLU A 95 -26.19 5.49 5.11
CA GLU A 95 -25.61 4.91 3.89
C GLU A 95 -25.08 3.48 4.05
N ASP A 96 -24.88 3.02 5.28
CA ASP A 96 -24.41 1.67 5.56
C ASP A 96 -25.54 0.72 6.01
N GLU A 97 -26.76 1.23 6.28
CA GLU A 97 -27.85 0.49 6.92
C GLU A 97 -28.25 -0.79 6.16
N ASP A 98 -28.48 -0.67 4.85
CA ASP A 98 -28.95 -1.77 4.02
C ASP A 98 -28.00 -2.97 4.07
N TRP A 99 -26.70 -2.75 3.80
CA TRP A 99 -25.72 -3.85 3.70
C TRP A 99 -25.34 -4.42 5.06
N VAL A 100 -25.39 -3.61 6.11
CA VAL A 100 -25.14 -4.06 7.49
C VAL A 100 -26.27 -4.94 7.98
N SER A 101 -27.52 -4.58 7.68
CA SER A 101 -28.67 -5.41 8.07
C SER A 101 -28.57 -6.80 7.43
N ILE A 102 -28.31 -6.85 6.11
CA ILE A 102 -28.15 -8.09 5.34
C ILE A 102 -27.03 -8.96 5.92
N PHE A 103 -25.90 -8.36 6.30
CA PHE A 103 -24.78 -9.10 6.90
C PHE A 103 -25.18 -9.84 8.17
N TYR A 104 -26.02 -9.22 9.01
CA TYR A 104 -26.44 -9.79 10.31
C TYR A 104 -27.73 -10.63 10.26
N GLU A 105 -28.37 -10.80 9.08
CA GLU A 105 -29.54 -11.68 8.92
C GLU A 105 -29.21 -13.17 9.12
N MET A 106 -27.95 -13.57 8.93
CA MET A 106 -27.46 -14.93 9.17
C MET A 106 -26.27 -14.89 10.14
N PRO A 107 -26.52 -14.88 11.47
CA PRO A 107 -25.47 -14.64 12.43
C PRO A 107 -24.57 -15.88 12.63
N ASP A 108 -23.40 -15.85 11.98
CA ASP A 108 -22.26 -16.72 12.32
C ASP A 108 -21.45 -16.17 13.53
N PHE A 109 -21.73 -14.92 13.93
CA PHE A 109 -21.05 -14.20 15.01
C PHE A 109 -22.08 -13.57 15.96
N ASP A 110 -21.82 -13.62 17.27
CA ASP A 110 -22.64 -12.96 18.29
C ASP A 110 -22.28 -11.48 18.42
N PRO A 111 -23.13 -10.54 17.92
CA PRO A 111 -22.80 -9.13 17.90
C PRO A 111 -22.74 -8.48 19.30
N SER A 112 -23.30 -9.13 20.32
CA SER A 112 -23.33 -8.60 21.69
C SER A 112 -21.94 -8.44 22.31
N ARG A 113 -20.94 -9.12 21.76
CA ARG A 113 -19.54 -9.09 22.21
C ARG A 113 -18.74 -7.94 21.62
N SER A 114 -19.29 -7.18 20.68
CA SER A 114 -18.59 -6.07 20.03
C SER A 114 -18.71 -4.75 20.80
N SER A 115 -17.63 -3.97 20.82
CA SER A 115 -17.63 -2.61 21.38
C SER A 115 -18.63 -1.71 20.63
N PRO A 116 -19.31 -0.77 21.33
CA PRO A 116 -20.20 0.21 20.71
C PRO A 116 -19.45 1.21 19.82
N TRP A 117 -18.13 1.31 19.96
CA TRP A 117 -17.32 2.16 19.11
C TRP A 117 -16.98 1.45 17.78
N LEU A 118 -17.20 2.18 16.69
CA LEU A 118 -16.99 1.71 15.33
C LEU A 118 -15.88 2.54 14.67
N LEU A 119 -14.85 1.88 14.16
CA LEU A 119 -13.93 2.48 13.20
C LEU A 119 -14.42 2.18 11.78
N ARG A 120 -14.83 3.22 11.06
CA ARG A 120 -15.21 3.15 9.65
C ARG A 120 -14.06 3.65 8.78
N VAL A 121 -13.62 2.80 7.85
CA VAL A 121 -12.56 3.11 6.88
C VAL A 121 -13.15 3.04 5.48
N GLU A 122 -13.13 4.15 4.77
CA GLU A 122 -13.55 4.23 3.37
C GLU A 122 -12.32 4.15 2.47
N LEU A 123 -12.38 3.32 1.43
CA LEU A 123 -11.30 3.10 0.47
C LEU A 123 -11.59 3.81 -0.85
N ASP A 124 -10.52 4.31 -1.47
CA ASP A 124 -10.58 4.93 -2.79
C ASP A 124 -10.60 3.84 -3.88
N ARG A 125 -11.73 3.73 -4.58
CA ARG A 125 -11.94 2.78 -5.68
C ARG A 125 -10.88 2.87 -6.76
N LYS A 126 -10.44 4.08 -7.12
CA LYS A 126 -9.43 4.27 -8.18
C LYS A 126 -8.08 3.72 -7.73
N ARG A 127 -7.68 3.97 -6.48
CA ARG A 127 -6.44 3.44 -5.91
C ARG A 127 -6.48 1.92 -5.75
N MET A 128 -7.63 1.36 -5.37
CA MET A 128 -7.83 -0.10 -5.32
C MET A 128 -7.61 -0.75 -6.68
N VAL A 129 -8.24 -0.24 -7.74
CA VAL A 129 -8.08 -0.73 -9.12
C VAL A 129 -6.65 -0.54 -9.62
N ASP A 130 -6.04 0.62 -9.37
CA ASP A 130 -4.67 0.91 -9.81
C ASP A 130 -3.64 -0.02 -9.16
N LYS A 131 -3.89 -0.43 -7.92
CA LYS A 131 -3.06 -1.37 -7.17
C LYS A 131 -3.46 -2.83 -7.33
N LYS A 132 -4.52 -3.13 -8.09
CA LYS A 132 -5.07 -4.49 -8.25
C LYS A 132 -5.32 -5.18 -6.91
N LEU A 133 -5.90 -4.44 -5.97
CA LEU A 133 -6.32 -4.94 -4.66
C LEU A 133 -7.83 -5.22 -4.67
N THR A 134 -8.22 -6.23 -3.91
CA THR A 134 -9.63 -6.61 -3.66
C THR A 134 -9.96 -6.42 -2.19
N MET A 135 -11.24 -6.27 -1.85
CA MET A 135 -11.68 -6.16 -0.45
C MET A 135 -11.30 -7.40 0.36
N GLU A 136 -11.44 -8.60 -0.23
CA GLU A 136 -11.06 -9.88 0.40
C GLU A 136 -9.57 -9.90 0.81
N GLN A 137 -8.66 -9.51 -0.09
CA GLN A 137 -7.22 -9.46 0.20
C GLN A 137 -6.88 -8.49 1.34
N ILE A 138 -7.60 -7.37 1.45
CA ILE A 138 -7.40 -6.42 2.54
C ILE A 138 -7.94 -7.01 3.85
N ALA A 139 -9.12 -7.63 3.81
CA ALA A 139 -9.70 -8.30 4.96
C ALA A 139 -8.74 -9.36 5.51
N ASP A 140 -8.17 -10.23 4.66
CA ASP A 140 -7.18 -11.24 5.06
C ASP A 140 -5.97 -10.62 5.76
N LYS A 141 -5.48 -9.47 5.27
CA LYS A 141 -4.36 -8.75 5.87
C LYS A 141 -4.71 -8.15 7.21
N VAL A 142 -5.90 -7.58 7.36
CA VAL A 142 -6.38 -7.02 8.63
C VAL A 142 -6.52 -8.14 9.66
N HIS A 143 -7.18 -9.26 9.33
CA HIS A 143 -7.31 -10.42 10.23
C HIS A 143 -5.94 -11.02 10.59
N SER A 144 -5.02 -11.14 9.62
CA SER A 144 -3.66 -11.62 9.89
C SER A 144 -2.84 -10.68 10.78
N GLY A 145 -3.12 -9.38 10.76
CA GLY A 145 -2.37 -8.36 11.50
C GLY A 145 -2.87 -8.16 12.93
N PHE A 146 -4.18 -8.26 13.16
CA PHE A 146 -4.82 -7.93 14.43
C PHE A 146 -5.51 -9.12 15.12
N GLY A 147 -5.60 -10.28 14.46
CA GLY A 147 -6.17 -11.50 15.03
C GLY A 147 -7.69 -11.43 15.23
N ASP A 148 -8.18 -12.28 16.14
CA ASP A 148 -9.61 -12.44 16.44
C ASP A 148 -10.18 -11.34 17.36
N ASP A 149 -9.33 -10.40 17.81
CA ASP A 149 -9.72 -9.29 18.68
C ASP A 149 -10.52 -8.20 17.94
N LEU A 150 -10.54 -8.25 16.61
CA LEU A 150 -11.31 -7.34 15.76
C LEU A 150 -12.39 -8.08 14.99
N ASN A 151 -13.62 -7.66 15.18
CA ASN A 151 -14.72 -7.97 14.27
C ASN A 151 -14.67 -7.01 13.08
N VAL A 152 -14.47 -7.55 11.88
CA VAL A 152 -14.31 -6.78 10.64
C VAL A 152 -15.39 -7.19 9.65
N ILE A 153 -16.24 -6.23 9.29
CA ILE A 153 -17.23 -6.40 8.21
C ILE A 153 -16.93 -5.38 7.11
N TYR A 154 -17.24 -5.73 5.87
CA TYR A 154 -16.90 -4.90 4.73
C TYR A 154 -17.86 -5.10 3.56
N THR A 155 -17.94 -4.11 2.69
CA THR A 155 -18.75 -4.15 1.47
C THR A 155 -18.08 -4.99 0.38
N ASP A 156 -18.86 -5.50 -0.57
CA ASP A 156 -18.28 -6.13 -1.77
C ASP A 156 -17.55 -5.11 -2.68
N ASP A 157 -16.78 -5.61 -3.66
CA ASP A 157 -16.03 -4.77 -4.61
C ASP A 157 -16.95 -3.97 -5.57
N ASN A 158 -18.25 -4.33 -5.67
CA ASN A 158 -19.24 -3.74 -6.56
C ASN A 158 -20.05 -2.60 -5.90
N ALA A 159 -20.04 -2.51 -4.57
CA ALA A 159 -20.78 -1.50 -3.80
C ALA A 159 -20.34 -0.07 -4.14
N ASP A 160 -21.25 0.91 -4.10
CA ASP A 160 -20.94 2.30 -4.49
C ASP A 160 -19.74 2.87 -3.71
N LYS A 161 -19.67 2.57 -2.42
CA LYS A 161 -18.54 2.88 -1.54
C LYS A 161 -17.88 1.60 -1.06
N LEU A 162 -16.55 1.59 -1.05
CA LEU A 162 -15.74 0.51 -0.51
C LEU A 162 -15.47 0.82 0.97
N VAL A 163 -16.16 0.11 1.86
CA VAL A 163 -16.16 0.44 3.30
C VAL A 163 -15.75 -0.78 4.11
N PHE A 164 -14.87 -0.55 5.08
CA PHE A 164 -14.58 -1.44 6.18
C PHE A 164 -15.15 -0.87 7.48
N ARG A 165 -15.75 -1.73 8.28
CA ARG A 165 -16.27 -1.45 9.62
C ARG A 165 -15.59 -2.38 10.61
N LEU A 166 -14.81 -1.81 11.52
CA LEU A 166 -14.05 -2.55 12.52
C LEU A 166 -14.60 -2.23 13.91
N ARG A 167 -14.83 -3.28 14.69
CA ARG A 167 -15.19 -3.21 16.12
C ARG A 167 -14.27 -4.10 16.92
N ILE A 168 -13.97 -3.69 18.15
CA ILE A 168 -13.24 -4.53 19.11
C ILE A 168 -14.18 -5.62 19.59
N THR A 169 -13.70 -6.86 19.65
CA THR A 169 -14.42 -7.98 20.25
C THR A 169 -13.93 -8.16 21.69
N ASN A 170 -14.84 -8.08 22.66
CA ASN A 170 -14.52 -8.43 24.03
C ASN A 170 -14.42 -9.96 24.14
N GLN A 171 -13.25 -10.45 24.53
CA GLN A 171 -13.11 -11.84 24.97
C GLN A 171 -13.67 -11.94 26.39
N ASP A 172 -14.59 -12.89 26.62
CA ASP A 172 -15.09 -13.21 27.95
C ASP A 172 -13.97 -13.92 28.74
N ASP A 173 -13.00 -13.16 29.23
CA ASP A 173 -12.06 -13.70 30.20
C ASP A 173 -12.83 -13.99 31.50
N LYS A 174 -13.20 -15.26 31.67
CA LYS A 174 -13.61 -15.88 32.93
C LYS A 174 -12.44 -15.96 33.94
N SER A 175 -11.67 -14.90 34.08
CA SER A 175 -10.55 -14.84 35.02
C SER A 175 -10.24 -13.41 35.45
N SER A 176 -11.03 -12.88 36.37
CA SER A 176 -10.55 -12.15 37.56
C SER A 176 -11.70 -11.53 38.35
N GLU A 177 -12.13 -12.24 39.41
CA GLU A 177 -12.78 -11.64 40.60
C GLU A 177 -11.75 -10.84 41.44
N SER A 178 -10.94 -10.00 40.80
CA SER A 178 -9.96 -9.17 41.49
C SER A 178 -10.09 -7.76 40.98
N GLU A 179 -10.66 -6.90 41.83
CA GLU A 179 -10.56 -5.44 41.70
C GLU A 179 -9.08 -5.05 41.55
N GLU A 180 -8.64 -4.75 40.35
CA GLU A 180 -7.56 -3.77 40.14
C GLU A 180 -7.93 -2.84 39.01
N GLN A 181 -7.96 -1.57 39.39
CA GLN A 181 -8.05 -0.36 38.62
C GLN A 181 -6.80 -0.26 37.70
N VAL A 182 -6.68 -1.17 36.74
CA VAL A 182 -5.72 -1.05 35.65
C VAL A 182 -6.47 -0.36 34.53
N ASP A 183 -6.06 0.86 34.19
CA ASP A 183 -6.61 1.68 33.11
C ASP A 183 -6.92 0.79 31.89
N LYS A 184 -8.19 0.36 31.77
CA LYS A 184 -8.72 -0.11 30.50
C LYS A 184 -8.62 1.11 29.62
N MET A 185 -7.60 1.12 28.75
CA MET A 185 -7.45 2.19 27.77
C MET A 185 -8.82 2.42 27.15
N GLU A 186 -9.34 3.64 27.27
CA GLU A 186 -10.69 3.94 26.80
C GLU A 186 -10.80 3.45 25.35
N ASP A 187 -11.88 2.73 25.03
CA ASP A 187 -12.05 2.02 23.74
C ASP A 187 -11.79 2.95 22.54
N ASP A 188 -12.09 4.24 22.67
CA ASP A 188 -11.83 5.26 21.65
C ASP A 188 -10.33 5.55 21.48
N VAL A 189 -9.56 5.64 22.57
CA VAL A 189 -8.10 5.75 22.55
C VAL A 189 -7.47 4.51 21.92
N PHE A 190 -8.02 3.33 22.20
CA PHE A 190 -7.58 2.09 21.56
C PHE A 190 -7.87 2.10 20.05
N LEU A 191 -9.07 2.50 19.63
CA LEU A 191 -9.39 2.64 18.20
C LEU A 191 -8.52 3.68 17.49
N ARG A 192 -8.13 4.77 18.16
CA ARG A 192 -7.16 5.73 17.62
C ARG A 192 -5.78 5.12 17.42
N CYS A 193 -5.35 4.25 18.34
CA CYS A 193 -4.11 3.51 18.22
C CYS A 193 -4.16 2.56 17.02
N ILE A 194 -5.25 1.80 16.88
CA ILE A 194 -5.49 0.92 15.73
C ILE A 194 -5.53 1.72 14.44
N GLU A 195 -6.28 2.82 14.39
CA GLU A 195 -6.35 3.70 13.21
C GLU A 195 -4.94 4.12 12.77
N SER A 196 -4.12 4.62 13.71
CA SER A 196 -2.77 5.06 13.39
C SER A 196 -1.89 3.90 12.90
N ASN A 197 -1.83 2.81 13.67
CA ASN A 197 -0.98 1.66 13.39
C ASN A 197 -1.40 0.99 12.07
N MET A 198 -2.68 0.66 11.93
CA MET A 198 -3.24 0.01 10.74
C MET A 198 -2.98 0.82 9.47
N LEU A 199 -3.10 2.14 9.52
CA LEU A 199 -2.83 2.98 8.34
C LEU A 199 -1.33 3.01 7.98
N SER A 200 -0.42 3.08 8.95
CA SER A 200 1.02 3.19 8.68
C SER A 200 1.76 1.86 8.49
N GLU A 201 1.46 0.85 9.30
CA GLU A 201 2.24 -0.38 9.42
C GLU A 201 1.66 -1.52 8.60
N LEU A 202 0.32 -1.58 8.43
CA LEU A 202 -0.33 -2.64 7.67
C LEU A 202 0.08 -2.55 6.19
N THR A 203 0.96 -3.47 5.82
CA THR A 203 1.46 -3.62 4.46
C THR A 203 0.52 -4.55 3.68
N LEU A 204 -0.16 -4.01 2.67
CA LEU A 204 -1.05 -4.79 1.82
C LEU A 204 -0.26 -5.61 0.79
N GLN A 205 0.71 -4.97 0.14
CA GLN A 205 1.66 -5.61 -0.79
C GLN A 205 2.92 -4.75 -0.96
N GLY A 206 3.94 -5.31 -1.59
CA GLY A 206 5.19 -4.61 -1.88
C GLY A 206 6.30 -4.81 -0.87
N ILE A 207 7.46 -4.22 -1.17
CA ILE A 207 8.66 -4.30 -0.35
C ILE A 207 8.85 -2.95 0.36
N GLN A 208 8.88 -2.92 1.68
CA GLN A 208 8.85 -1.69 2.49
C GLN A 208 9.83 -0.59 2.05
N GLN A 209 11.03 -0.95 1.60
CA GLN A 209 12.05 0.01 1.19
C GLN A 209 11.82 0.56 -0.23
N ILE A 210 10.88 0.00 -0.99
CA ILE A 210 10.53 0.42 -2.35
C ILE A 210 9.27 1.30 -2.29
N SER A 211 9.49 2.60 -2.18
CA SER A 211 8.40 3.57 -2.01
C SER A 211 7.56 3.79 -3.27
N LYS A 212 8.19 3.71 -4.45
CA LYS A 212 7.55 3.98 -5.74
C LYS A 212 8.26 3.25 -6.88
N VAL A 213 7.47 2.69 -7.80
CA VAL A 213 7.95 1.99 -8.99
C VAL A 213 7.39 2.66 -10.23
N TYR A 214 8.18 2.70 -11.29
CA TYR A 214 7.78 3.28 -12.57
C TYR A 214 8.05 2.27 -13.68
N MET A 215 7.02 1.93 -14.44
CA MET A 215 7.18 1.21 -15.70
C MET A 215 7.77 2.15 -16.75
N HIS A 216 8.74 1.65 -17.53
CA HIS A 216 9.36 2.44 -18.58
C HIS A 216 9.74 1.55 -19.75
N LYS A 217 9.04 1.74 -20.88
CA LYS A 217 9.47 1.16 -22.14
C LYS A 217 10.54 2.06 -22.77
N PRO A 218 11.77 1.57 -22.97
CA PRO A 218 12.87 2.39 -23.45
C PRO A 218 12.65 2.80 -24.91
N SER A 219 12.78 4.10 -25.18
CA SER A 219 12.76 4.66 -26.54
C SER A 219 14.13 4.63 -27.21
N THR A 220 15.19 4.84 -26.41
CA THR A 220 16.59 4.89 -26.86
C THR A 220 17.22 3.50 -26.90
N ASP A 221 18.13 3.28 -27.85
CA ASP A 221 18.71 1.96 -28.13
C ASP A 221 19.68 1.47 -27.05
N ASP A 222 20.30 2.39 -26.30
CA ASP A 222 21.20 2.09 -25.16
C ASP A 222 20.53 1.32 -24.02
N LYS A 223 19.20 1.41 -23.93
CA LYS A 223 18.39 0.73 -22.90
C LYS A 223 17.56 -0.42 -23.45
N LYS A 224 17.61 -0.67 -24.76
CA LYS A 224 16.92 -1.81 -25.37
C LYS A 224 17.75 -3.08 -25.17
N LYS A 225 17.06 -4.19 -24.95
CA LYS A 225 17.70 -5.49 -24.88
C LYS A 225 18.20 -5.86 -26.28
N ILE A 226 19.47 -6.27 -26.37
CA ILE A 226 20.06 -6.76 -27.61
C ILE A 226 20.00 -8.29 -27.60
N GLU A 227 19.34 -8.86 -28.61
CA GLU A 227 19.24 -10.30 -28.83
C GLU A 227 19.99 -10.68 -30.12
N ILE A 228 20.70 -11.81 -30.11
CA ILE A 228 21.35 -12.35 -31.31
C ILE A 228 20.31 -13.15 -32.07
N ALA A 229 20.03 -12.76 -33.31
CA ALA A 229 19.11 -13.46 -34.19
C ALA A 229 19.74 -14.74 -34.75
N PRO A 230 18.94 -15.71 -35.26
CA PRO A 230 19.45 -16.97 -35.80
C PRO A 230 20.42 -16.81 -36.97
N ASP A 231 20.39 -15.66 -37.66
CA ASP A 231 21.29 -15.29 -38.74
C ASP A 231 22.61 -14.64 -38.25
N GLY A 232 22.81 -14.53 -36.93
CA GLY A 232 23.97 -13.91 -36.30
C GLY A 232 23.91 -12.38 -36.19
N SER A 233 22.82 -11.75 -36.64
CA SER A 233 22.63 -10.29 -36.51
C SER A 233 22.21 -9.87 -35.11
N PHE A 234 22.47 -8.61 -34.75
CA PHE A 234 21.98 -8.01 -33.50
C PHE A 234 20.63 -7.35 -33.71
N LYS A 235 19.65 -7.72 -32.89
CA LYS A 235 18.32 -7.10 -32.90
C LYS A 235 18.08 -6.40 -31.57
N SER A 236 17.80 -5.10 -31.64
CA SER A 236 17.35 -4.34 -30.46
C SER A 236 15.86 -4.52 -30.27
N LYS A 237 15.44 -4.70 -29.01
CA LYS A 237 14.05 -4.94 -28.65
C LYS A 237 13.68 -4.13 -27.41
N ALA A 238 12.60 -3.37 -27.54
CA ALA A 238 12.04 -2.60 -26.43
C ALA A 238 11.13 -3.50 -25.59
N GLU A 239 11.47 -3.64 -24.32
CA GLU A 239 10.73 -4.41 -23.31
C GLU A 239 10.34 -3.47 -22.15
N TRP A 240 9.31 -3.84 -21.39
CA TRP A 240 8.83 -3.08 -20.23
C TRP A 240 9.76 -3.18 -19.02
#